data_AF-A0A2K4FHQ6-F1
#
_entry.id   AF-A0A2K4FHQ6-F1
#
_cell.length_a   1.000
_cell.length_b   1.000
_cell.length_c   1.000
_cell.angle_alpha   90.00
_cell.angle_beta   90.00
_cell.angle_gamma   90.00
#
_symmetry.space_group_name_H-M   'P 1'
#
loop_
_entity.id
_entity.type
_entity.pdbx_description
1 polymer ?
#
loop_
_entity_poly.entity_id
_entity_poly.type
_entity_poly.pdbx_seq_one_letter_code
_entity_poly.pdbx_strand_id
1 'polypeptide(L)'
;MQGMLISNPKLEFLRPVLERWFDCIDRYNAVRGDNDTPYWFDERANLSLLSAAAWMAEMVTLQNAPTRKQNEEGERNVSADLFIASTDERAFIQATQRWPKVNNLNLTQPLSEATSDAKRISYASDLKLGCLFVSPQKAQQSATPEELQDMIDDLQKENTCAVAWYFPYAYRKLRNEAGQYHPGIAVLFKQAHG
;
A
#
# COMPACT_ATOMS: atom_id res chain seq x y z
N MET A 1 8.74 14.37 -2.71
CA MET A 1 7.44 14.62 -3.39
C MET A 1 6.47 13.61 -2.84
N GLN A 2 5.38 14.08 -2.25
CA GLN A 2 4.40 13.24 -1.59
C GLN A 2 3.01 13.78 -1.84
N GLY A 3 2.02 12.92 -1.74
CA GLY A 3 0.63 13.32 -1.88
C GLY A 3 -0.30 12.13 -1.75
N MET A 4 -1.58 12.44 -1.64
CA MET A 4 -2.64 11.44 -1.64
C MET A 4 -3.92 12.00 -2.24
N LEU A 5 -4.76 11.12 -2.74
CA LEU A 5 -6.11 11.38 -3.19
C LEU A 5 -7.03 10.30 -2.61
N ILE A 6 -8.08 10.70 -1.92
CA ILE A 6 -9.12 9.80 -1.41
C ILE A 6 -10.42 10.18 -2.11
N SER A 7 -10.89 9.32 -3.02
CA SER A 7 -12.06 9.56 -3.85
C SER A 7 -13.34 8.96 -3.23
N ASN A 8 -13.20 7.96 -2.36
CA ASN A 8 -14.30 7.33 -1.65
C ASN A 8 -14.37 7.82 -0.20
N PRO A 9 -15.43 8.54 0.22
CA PRO A 9 -15.57 9.05 1.58
C PRO A 9 -15.48 7.98 2.67
N LYS A 10 -15.82 6.72 2.38
CA LYS A 10 -15.70 5.60 3.34
C LYS A 10 -14.26 5.26 3.71
N LEU A 11 -13.28 5.74 2.93
CA LEU A 11 -11.86 5.53 3.19
C LEU A 11 -11.22 6.75 3.84
N GLU A 12 -11.96 7.82 4.14
CA GLU A 12 -11.34 9.03 4.72
C GLU A 12 -10.76 8.81 6.11
N PHE A 13 -11.27 7.83 6.85
CA PHE A 13 -10.65 7.45 8.11
C PHE A 13 -9.20 6.96 7.93
N LEU A 14 -8.78 6.54 6.73
CA LEU A 14 -7.39 6.15 6.44
C LEU A 14 -6.45 7.34 6.21
N ARG A 15 -6.97 8.57 6.01
CA ARG A 15 -6.12 9.75 5.79
C ARG A 15 -5.02 9.93 6.84
N PRO A 16 -5.30 9.94 8.16
CA PRO A 16 -4.24 10.09 9.16
C PRO A 16 -3.24 8.93 9.10
N VAL A 17 -3.67 7.71 8.73
CA VAL A 17 -2.76 6.57 8.54
C VAL A 17 -1.81 6.82 7.37
N LEU A 18 -2.31 7.32 6.25
CA LEU A 18 -1.51 7.61 5.06
C LEU A 18 -0.55 8.79 5.29
N GLU A 19 -0.95 9.78 6.08
CA GLU A 19 -0.06 10.87 6.50
C GLU A 19 1.08 10.34 7.37
N ARG A 20 0.78 9.48 8.36
CA ARG A 20 1.79 8.82 9.21
C ARG A 20 2.63 7.80 8.46
N TRP A 21 2.14 7.26 7.35
CA TRP A 21 2.90 6.30 6.55
C TRP A 21 4.13 6.96 5.90
N PHE A 22 4.01 8.23 5.49
CA PHE A 22 5.17 9.02 5.05
C PHE A 22 6.20 9.17 6.17
N ASP A 23 5.74 9.56 7.38
CA ASP A 23 6.60 9.69 8.57
C ASP A 23 7.32 8.38 8.91
N CYS A 24 6.64 7.24 8.77
CA CYS A 24 7.20 5.92 9.05
C CYS A 24 8.33 5.56 8.07
N ILE A 25 8.16 5.86 6.78
CA ILE A 25 9.20 5.65 5.77
C ILE A 25 10.40 6.57 6.05
N ASP A 26 10.16 7.84 6.34
CA ASP A 26 11.25 8.78 6.67
C ASP A 26 12.01 8.36 7.91
N ARG A 27 11.31 7.93 8.96
CA ARG A 27 11.93 7.45 10.19
C ARG A 27 12.73 6.19 9.95
N TYR A 28 12.22 5.24 9.15
CA TYR A 28 12.97 4.04 8.79
C TYR A 28 14.27 4.42 8.08
N ASN A 29 14.19 5.27 7.05
CA ASN A 29 15.35 5.67 6.26
C ASN A 29 16.35 6.50 7.08
N ALA A 30 15.89 7.36 7.99
CA ALA A 30 16.76 8.12 8.89
C ALA A 30 17.54 7.23 9.86
N VAL A 31 16.96 6.10 10.31
CA VAL A 31 17.60 5.16 11.23
C VAL A 31 18.51 4.17 10.49
N ARG A 32 18.08 3.68 9.33
CA ARG A 32 18.81 2.67 8.55
C ARG A 32 19.88 3.27 7.63
N GLY A 33 19.74 4.56 7.30
CA GLY A 33 20.64 5.30 6.43
C GLY A 33 20.51 4.93 4.95
N ASP A 34 21.47 5.39 4.16
CA ASP A 34 21.44 5.38 2.68
C ASP A 34 21.67 4.00 2.04
N ASN A 35 21.62 2.91 2.81
CA ASN A 35 21.86 1.57 2.29
C ASN A 35 20.57 0.76 2.09
N ASP A 36 19.43 1.29 2.53
CA ASP A 36 18.21 0.51 2.63
C ASP A 36 16.98 1.42 2.54
N THR A 37 15.85 0.84 2.13
CA THR A 37 14.55 1.50 2.19
C THR A 37 13.46 0.43 2.17
N PRO A 38 12.39 0.60 2.95
CA PRO A 38 11.49 -0.50 3.26
C PRO A 38 10.73 -1.01 2.03
N TYR A 39 10.53 -0.14 1.04
CA TYR A 39 9.79 -0.46 -0.18
C TYR A 39 10.59 -1.28 -1.20
N TRP A 40 11.87 -1.58 -0.93
CA TRP A 40 12.64 -2.55 -1.73
C TRP A 40 12.29 -4.00 -1.44
N PHE A 41 11.86 -4.28 -0.21
CA PHE A 41 11.47 -5.61 0.23
C PHE A 41 10.05 -5.94 -0.26
N ASP A 42 9.46 -6.97 0.34
CA ASP A 42 8.18 -7.56 -0.02
C ASP A 42 6.94 -6.82 0.53
N GLU A 43 5.75 -7.37 0.23
CA GLU A 43 4.51 -6.74 0.66
C GLU A 43 4.39 -6.68 2.18
N ARG A 44 4.97 -7.64 2.90
CA ARG A 44 4.94 -7.70 4.37
C ARG A 44 5.71 -6.56 5.00
N ALA A 45 6.86 -6.20 4.44
CA ALA A 45 7.61 -5.02 4.90
C ALA A 45 6.76 -3.75 4.78
N ASN A 46 6.11 -3.54 3.63
CA ASN A 46 5.26 -2.36 3.41
C ASN A 46 3.98 -2.39 4.26
N LEU A 47 3.36 -3.56 4.42
CA LEU A 47 2.21 -3.75 5.29
C LEU A 47 2.55 -3.48 6.75
N SER A 48 3.75 -3.85 7.20
CA SER A 48 4.23 -3.58 8.55
C SER A 48 4.38 -2.08 8.83
N LEU A 49 4.82 -1.30 7.84
CA LEU A 49 4.88 0.16 7.96
C LEU A 49 3.51 0.81 7.93
N LEU A 50 2.60 0.33 7.08
CA LEU A 50 1.22 0.80 7.09
C LEU A 50 0.57 0.50 8.45
N SER A 51 0.85 -0.67 9.03
CA SER A 51 0.43 -1.04 10.37
C SER A 51 1.01 -0.11 11.44
N ALA A 52 2.31 0.20 11.39
CA ALA A 52 2.93 1.13 12.33
C ALA A 52 2.33 2.54 12.21
N ALA A 53 2.07 3.00 10.98
CA ALA A 53 1.42 4.28 10.70
C ALA A 53 0.02 4.34 11.30
N ALA A 54 -0.73 3.24 11.25
CA ALA A 54 -2.05 3.17 11.86
C ALA A 54 -2.00 3.30 13.38
N TRP A 55 -1.06 2.62 14.05
CA TRP A 55 -0.83 2.82 15.49
C TRP A 55 -0.45 4.26 15.85
N MET A 56 0.36 4.92 15.00
CA MET A 56 0.69 6.34 15.16
C MET A 56 -0.49 7.28 14.89
N ALA A 57 -1.51 6.80 14.20
CA ALA A 57 -2.76 7.49 13.91
C ALA A 57 -3.89 7.13 14.90
N GLU A 58 -3.54 6.61 16.09
CA GLU A 58 -4.49 6.22 17.14
C GLU A 58 -5.48 5.11 16.73
N MET A 59 -5.09 4.29 15.75
CA MET A 59 -5.84 3.10 15.32
C MET A 59 -5.19 1.82 15.83
N VAL A 60 -5.95 0.74 15.76
CA VAL A 60 -5.45 -0.60 16.05
C VAL A 60 -5.33 -1.41 14.77
N THR A 61 -4.34 -2.29 14.74
CA THR A 61 -4.17 -3.24 13.65
C THR A 61 -3.94 -4.66 14.13
N LEU A 62 -4.30 -5.62 13.29
CA LEU A 62 -3.96 -7.02 13.46
C LEU A 62 -3.55 -7.60 12.11
N GLN A 63 -2.30 -8.04 12.00
CA GLN A 63 -1.83 -8.75 10.80
C GLN A 63 -2.31 -10.19 10.79
N ASN A 64 -2.53 -10.75 9.60
CA ASN A 64 -3.09 -12.09 9.41
C ASN A 64 -4.42 -12.30 10.17
N ALA A 65 -5.27 -11.27 10.18
CA ALA A 65 -6.52 -11.26 10.92
C ALA A 65 -7.46 -12.37 10.40
N PRO A 66 -7.94 -13.27 11.26
CA PRO A 66 -8.85 -14.33 10.85
C PRO A 66 -10.21 -13.74 10.43
N THR A 67 -10.74 -14.16 9.28
CA THR A 67 -11.99 -13.58 8.75
C THR A 67 -13.23 -14.47 8.84
N ARG A 68 -13.15 -15.60 9.56
CA ARG A 68 -14.27 -16.54 9.73
C ARG A 68 -14.61 -16.87 11.18
N LYS A 69 -15.91 -17.03 11.41
CA LYS A 69 -16.52 -18.01 12.32
C LYS A 69 -16.46 -19.40 11.65
N GLN A 70 -16.14 -20.45 12.40
CA GLN A 70 -16.27 -21.83 11.95
C GLN A 70 -17.68 -22.08 11.40
N ASN A 71 -17.78 -22.51 10.14
CA ASN A 71 -18.97 -23.20 9.64
C ASN A 71 -18.60 -24.68 9.47
N GLU A 72 -19.57 -25.57 9.71
CA GLU A 72 -19.40 -27.03 9.81
C GLU A 72 -18.88 -27.69 8.52
N GLU A 73 -18.85 -26.98 7.39
CA GLU A 73 -18.52 -27.52 6.05
C GLU A 73 -17.03 -27.47 5.68
N GLY A 74 -16.13 -27.08 6.59
CA GLY A 74 -14.69 -27.28 6.41
C GLY A 74 -14.00 -26.42 5.32
N GLU A 75 -14.68 -25.43 4.77
CA GLU A 75 -14.08 -24.51 3.80
C GLU A 75 -12.93 -23.68 4.41
N ARG A 76 -11.82 -23.59 3.66
CA ARG A 76 -10.54 -23.00 4.06
C ARG A 76 -10.70 -21.54 4.54
N ASN A 77 -10.22 -21.27 5.75
CA ASN A 77 -10.09 -19.93 6.32
C ASN A 77 -9.33 -19.00 5.35
N VAL A 78 -9.93 -17.87 4.99
CA VAL A 78 -9.20 -16.75 4.37
C VAL A 78 -8.89 -15.78 5.51
N SER A 79 -7.61 -15.55 5.79
CA SER A 79 -7.18 -14.45 6.67
C SER A 79 -7.07 -13.18 5.84
N ALA A 80 -7.42 -12.03 6.41
CA ALA A 80 -7.02 -10.74 5.88
C ALA A 80 -5.54 -10.51 6.23
N ASP A 81 -4.77 -9.94 5.31
CA ASP A 81 -3.38 -9.62 5.59
C ASP A 81 -3.27 -8.57 6.69
N LEU A 82 -4.20 -7.60 6.71
CA LEU A 82 -4.30 -6.58 7.74
C LEU A 82 -5.75 -6.25 8.07
N PHE A 83 -6.08 -6.28 9.35
CA PHE A 83 -7.22 -5.57 9.92
C PHE A 83 -6.75 -4.21 10.43
N ILE A 84 -7.53 -3.16 10.17
CA ILE A 84 -7.31 -1.81 10.68
C ILE A 84 -8.64 -1.25 11.20
N ALA A 85 -8.62 -0.61 12.38
CA ALA A 85 -9.82 -0.01 12.95
C ALA A 85 -9.52 1.23 13.80
N SER A 86 -10.42 2.21 13.69
CA SER A 86 -10.65 3.24 14.70
C SER A 86 -11.80 2.82 15.62
N THR A 87 -12.29 3.74 16.45
CA THR A 87 -13.50 3.55 17.26
C THR A 87 -14.76 3.33 16.42
N ASP A 88 -14.84 3.97 15.26
CA ASP A 88 -16.07 4.09 14.46
C ASP A 88 -16.00 3.32 13.14
N GLU A 89 -14.81 3.20 12.56
CA GLU A 89 -14.60 2.63 11.23
C GLU A 89 -13.60 1.48 11.29
N ARG A 90 -13.77 0.50 10.41
CA ARG A 90 -12.84 -0.64 10.29
C ARG A 90 -12.78 -1.17 8.87
N ALA A 91 -11.62 -1.67 8.49
CA ALA A 91 -11.42 -2.36 7.22
C ALA A 91 -10.58 -3.63 7.37
N PHE A 92 -10.85 -4.58 6.49
CA PHE A 92 -10.00 -5.73 6.23
C PHE A 92 -9.33 -5.58 4.87
N ILE A 93 -8.03 -5.82 4.83
CA ILE A 93 -7.17 -5.52 3.68
C ILE A 93 -6.51 -6.83 3.20
N GLN A 94 -6.56 -7.06 1.89
CA GLN A 94 -5.68 -7.99 1.18
C GLN A 94 -4.65 -7.17 0.41
N ALA A 95 -3.37 -7.45 0.63
CA ALA A 95 -2.27 -6.68 0.08
C ALA A 95 -1.50 -7.47 -0.98
N THR A 96 -0.98 -6.77 -1.97
CA THR A 96 0.05 -7.30 -2.86
C THR A 96 1.04 -6.18 -3.21
N GLN A 97 2.17 -6.54 -3.78
CA GLN A 97 3.18 -5.58 -4.23
C GLN A 97 3.63 -5.85 -5.66
N ARG A 98 3.96 -4.77 -6.39
CA ARG A 98 4.61 -4.83 -7.69
C ARG A 98 5.77 -3.85 -7.77
N TRP A 99 6.75 -4.19 -8.60
CA TRP A 99 7.91 -3.35 -8.91
C TRP A 99 7.93 -3.02 -10.41
N PRO A 100 6.98 -2.22 -10.90
CA PRO A 100 6.90 -1.91 -12.32
C PRO A 100 8.01 -0.95 -12.75
N LYS A 101 8.19 -0.77 -14.06
CA LYS A 101 9.10 0.28 -14.56
C LYS A 101 8.45 1.65 -14.36
N VAL A 102 9.24 2.68 -14.03
CA VAL A 102 8.74 4.06 -13.82
C VAL A 102 7.81 4.53 -14.95
N ASN A 103 8.13 4.21 -16.21
CA ASN A 103 7.35 4.65 -17.38
C ASN A 103 6.34 3.60 -17.88
N ASN A 104 6.07 2.55 -17.10
CA ASN A 104 5.15 1.48 -17.48
C ASN A 104 4.63 0.74 -16.25
N LEU A 105 3.59 1.28 -15.60
CA LEU A 105 3.08 0.80 -14.32
C LEU A 105 2.21 -0.48 -14.43
N ASN A 106 1.30 -0.56 -15.40
CA ASN A 106 0.35 -1.67 -15.59
C ASN A 106 -0.36 -2.15 -14.30
N LEU A 107 -1.07 -1.26 -13.61
CA LEU A 107 -1.58 -1.53 -12.25
C LEU A 107 -2.97 -2.16 -12.22
N THR A 108 -3.73 -2.06 -13.32
CA THR A 108 -5.13 -2.49 -13.38
C THR A 108 -5.32 -3.97 -13.01
N GLN A 109 -4.50 -4.87 -13.57
CA GLN A 109 -4.58 -6.30 -13.28
C GLN A 109 -4.18 -6.62 -11.82
N PRO A 110 -3.00 -6.22 -11.32
CA PRO A 110 -2.62 -6.45 -9.92
C PRO A 110 -3.62 -5.91 -8.90
N LEU A 111 -4.19 -4.73 -9.17
CA LEU A 111 -5.21 -4.15 -8.30
C LEU A 111 -6.52 -4.96 -8.33
N SER A 112 -6.91 -5.48 -9.49
CA SER A 112 -8.06 -6.37 -9.64
C SER A 112 -7.87 -7.71 -8.90
N GLU A 113 -6.67 -8.27 -8.95
CA GLU A 113 -6.28 -9.49 -8.22
C GLU A 113 -6.45 -9.27 -6.70
N ALA A 114 -5.81 -8.24 -6.14
CA ALA A 114 -5.92 -7.92 -4.71
C ALA A 114 -7.37 -7.63 -4.28
N THR A 115 -8.15 -6.94 -5.13
CA THR A 115 -9.57 -6.67 -4.85
C THR A 115 -10.39 -7.97 -4.86
N SER A 116 -10.08 -8.90 -5.76
CA SER A 116 -10.78 -10.19 -5.87
C SER A 116 -10.51 -11.08 -4.66
N ASP A 117 -9.28 -11.08 -4.16
CA ASP A 117 -8.93 -11.77 -2.92
C ASP A 117 -9.66 -11.16 -1.72
N ALA A 118 -9.74 -9.82 -1.66
CA ALA A 118 -10.47 -9.14 -0.60
C ALA A 118 -11.97 -9.49 -0.58
N LYS A 119 -12.58 -9.80 -1.72
CA LYS A 119 -14.00 -10.23 -1.76
C LYS A 119 -14.27 -11.50 -0.95
N ARG A 120 -13.27 -12.40 -0.84
CA ARG A 120 -13.38 -13.71 -0.17
C ARG A 120 -13.44 -13.60 1.35
N ILE A 121 -13.18 -12.42 1.91
CA ILE A 121 -13.32 -12.12 3.35
C ILE A 121 -14.80 -12.20 3.74
N SER A 122 -15.10 -13.02 4.75
CA SER A 122 -16.48 -13.46 5.05
C SER A 122 -17.33 -12.45 5.85
N TYR A 123 -16.76 -11.32 6.28
CA TYR A 123 -17.52 -10.25 6.96
C TYR A 123 -18.23 -9.35 5.94
N ALA A 124 -19.44 -9.74 5.54
CA ALA A 124 -20.20 -9.07 4.47
C ALA A 124 -20.54 -7.60 4.76
N SER A 125 -20.71 -7.22 6.02
CA SER A 125 -21.03 -5.84 6.43
C SER A 125 -19.82 -4.91 6.57
N ASP A 126 -18.61 -5.47 6.59
CA ASP A 126 -17.39 -4.71 6.85
C ASP A 126 -16.75 -4.20 5.56
N LEU A 127 -16.01 -3.10 5.67
CA LEU A 127 -15.23 -2.58 4.55
C LEU A 127 -14.11 -3.56 4.21
N LYS A 128 -14.08 -4.01 2.96
CA LYS A 128 -13.05 -4.92 2.42
C LYS A 128 -12.28 -4.19 1.34
N LEU A 129 -10.95 -4.21 1.41
CA LEU A 129 -10.08 -3.46 0.52
C LEU A 129 -9.04 -4.38 -0.12
N GLY A 130 -8.88 -4.27 -1.43
CA GLY A 130 -7.63 -4.63 -2.10
C GLY A 130 -6.63 -3.48 -1.94
N CYS A 131 -5.40 -3.79 -1.55
CA CYS A 131 -4.29 -2.87 -1.39
C CYS A 131 -3.14 -3.28 -2.30
N LEU A 132 -2.67 -2.35 -3.13
CA LEU A 132 -1.53 -2.56 -4.02
C LEU A 132 -0.42 -1.60 -3.64
N PHE A 133 0.71 -2.15 -3.18
CA PHE A 133 1.96 -1.41 -3.07
C PHE A 133 2.70 -1.41 -4.40
N VAL A 134 3.21 -0.25 -4.80
CA VAL A 134 3.91 -0.05 -6.07
C VAL A 134 5.25 0.59 -5.80
N SER A 135 6.32 -0.17 -5.96
CA SER A 135 7.71 0.28 -5.81
C SER A 135 8.34 0.41 -7.19
N PRO A 136 8.11 1.52 -7.91
CA PRO A 136 8.57 1.66 -9.28
C PRO A 136 10.10 1.57 -9.34
N GLN A 137 10.61 1.02 -10.44
CA GLN A 137 12.04 0.81 -10.62
C GLN A 137 12.54 1.33 -11.97
N LYS A 138 13.80 1.78 -11.98
CA LYS A 138 14.49 2.23 -13.18
C LYS A 138 15.92 1.71 -13.19
N ALA A 139 16.37 1.26 -14.36
CA ALA A 139 17.76 0.85 -14.56
C ALA A 139 18.64 2.07 -14.91
N GLN A 140 19.95 1.94 -14.65
CA GLN A 140 21.02 2.88 -15.05
C GLN A 140 21.05 4.23 -14.32
N GLN A 141 19.91 4.93 -14.25
CA GLN A 141 19.80 6.24 -13.61
C GLN A 141 18.53 6.41 -12.77
N SER A 142 18.58 7.35 -11.83
CA SER A 142 17.40 7.78 -11.06
C SER A 142 16.31 8.34 -11.98
N ALA A 143 15.06 8.25 -11.53
CA ALA A 143 13.94 8.92 -12.20
C ALA A 143 14.10 10.45 -12.13
N THR A 144 13.74 11.14 -13.21
CA THR A 144 13.71 12.62 -13.26
C THR A 144 12.43 13.16 -12.62
N PRO A 145 12.37 14.44 -12.23
CA PRO A 145 11.13 15.05 -11.73
C PRO A 145 9.94 14.91 -12.67
N GLU A 146 10.16 15.00 -13.98
CA GLU A 146 9.14 14.89 -15.02
C GLU A 146 8.58 13.46 -15.07
N GLU A 147 9.46 12.45 -15.11
CA GLU A 147 9.02 11.04 -15.07
C GLU A 147 8.22 10.71 -13.81
N LEU A 148 8.59 11.31 -12.67
CA LEU A 148 7.84 11.14 -11.43
C LEU A 148 6.49 11.84 -11.46
N GLN A 149 6.37 12.98 -12.15
CA GLN A 149 5.10 13.66 -12.33
C GLN A 149 4.18 12.87 -13.27
N ASP A 150 4.69 12.40 -14.40
CA ASP A 150 3.94 11.55 -15.34
C ASP A 150 3.43 10.28 -14.62
N MET A 151 4.27 9.68 -13.78
CA MET A 151 3.90 8.52 -12.98
C MET A 151 2.82 8.84 -11.93
N ILE A 152 2.83 10.02 -11.31
CA ILE A 152 1.76 10.46 -10.41
C ILE A 152 0.45 10.62 -11.18
N ASP A 153 0.50 11.22 -12.37
CA ASP A 153 -0.67 11.40 -13.21
C ASP A 153 -1.25 10.04 -13.62
N ASP A 154 -0.41 9.05 -13.92
CA ASP A 154 -0.85 7.68 -14.21
C ASP A 154 -1.44 6.97 -12.97
N LEU A 155 -0.84 7.12 -11.79
CA LEU A 155 -1.38 6.62 -10.53
C LEU A 155 -2.78 7.19 -10.24
N GLN A 156 -3.00 8.47 -10.54
CA GLN A 156 -4.29 9.14 -10.32
C GLN A 156 -5.38 8.75 -11.33
N LYS A 157 -5.00 8.28 -12.53
CA LYS A 157 -5.95 7.78 -13.54
C LYS A 157 -6.50 6.39 -13.20
N GLU A 158 -5.82 5.63 -12.33
CA GLU A 158 -6.28 4.30 -11.93
C GLU A 158 -7.60 4.38 -11.16
N ASN A 159 -8.56 3.52 -11.52
CA ASN A 159 -9.86 3.46 -10.88
C ASN A 159 -9.75 2.85 -9.46
N THR A 160 -9.42 3.71 -8.51
CA THR A 160 -9.13 3.43 -7.10
C THR A 160 -10.00 4.28 -6.17
N CYS A 161 -10.16 3.83 -4.92
CA CYS A 161 -10.87 4.55 -3.87
C CYS A 161 -9.96 5.49 -3.07
N ALA A 162 -8.67 5.15 -2.99
CA ALA A 162 -7.63 6.01 -2.45
C ALA A 162 -6.28 5.65 -3.08
N VAL A 163 -5.42 6.65 -3.23
CA VAL A 163 -4.03 6.48 -3.65
C VAL A 163 -3.15 7.44 -2.86
N ALA A 164 -2.00 6.98 -2.38
CA ALA A 164 -0.97 7.81 -1.77
C ALA A 164 0.39 7.46 -2.37
N TRP A 165 1.27 8.45 -2.49
CA TRP A 165 2.60 8.27 -3.06
C TRP A 165 3.64 9.02 -2.25
N TYR A 166 4.82 8.41 -2.16
CA TYR A 166 5.96 8.97 -1.48
C TYR A 166 7.26 8.74 -2.25
N PHE A 167 7.82 9.82 -2.79
CA PHE A 167 9.08 9.84 -3.54
C PHE A 167 10.09 10.76 -2.82
N PRO A 168 10.77 10.29 -1.77
CA PRO A 168 11.68 11.10 -0.96
C PRO A 168 12.93 11.51 -1.75
N TYR A 169 13.25 12.80 -1.77
CA TYR A 169 14.34 13.32 -2.61
C TYR A 169 15.72 12.72 -2.25
N ALA A 170 16.01 12.58 -0.96
CA ALA A 170 17.28 12.05 -0.46
C ALA A 170 17.55 10.62 -0.94
N TYR A 171 16.50 9.80 -1.06
CA TYR A 171 16.64 8.35 -1.29
C TYR A 171 16.36 7.91 -2.74
N ARG A 172 16.04 8.84 -3.66
CA ARG A 172 15.81 8.52 -5.09
C ARG A 172 17.04 7.94 -5.80
N LYS A 173 18.23 8.28 -5.30
CA LYS A 173 19.51 7.86 -5.88
C LYS A 173 19.98 6.50 -5.37
N LEU A 174 19.27 5.91 -4.41
CA LEU A 174 19.61 4.62 -3.86
C LEU A 174 19.41 3.53 -4.92
N ARG A 175 20.29 2.53 -4.89
CA ARG A 175 20.23 1.34 -5.74
C ARG A 175 20.18 0.10 -4.87
N ASN A 176 19.30 -0.84 -5.23
CA ASN A 176 19.33 -2.16 -4.62
C ASN A 176 20.56 -2.96 -5.11
N GLU A 177 20.75 -4.17 -4.56
CA GLU A 177 21.85 -5.07 -4.94
C GLU A 177 21.85 -5.43 -6.44
N ALA A 178 20.68 -5.40 -7.09
CA ALA A 178 20.53 -5.60 -8.54
C ALA A 178 20.85 -4.34 -9.38
N GLY A 179 21.27 -3.24 -8.75
CA GLY A 179 21.62 -1.98 -9.42
C GLY A 179 20.43 -1.16 -9.90
N GLN A 180 19.21 -1.49 -9.46
CA GLN A 180 17.98 -0.79 -9.81
C GLN A 180 17.70 0.34 -8.84
N TYR A 181 17.31 1.49 -9.38
CA TYR A 181 16.86 2.63 -8.60
C TYR A 181 15.37 2.51 -8.32
N HIS A 182 14.97 2.77 -7.09
CA HIS A 182 13.56 2.89 -6.73
C HIS A 182 13.32 4.30 -6.16
N PRO A 183 12.64 5.19 -6.89
CA PRO A 183 12.49 6.57 -6.48
C PRO A 183 11.55 6.78 -5.29
N GLY A 184 10.85 5.73 -4.86
CA GLY A 184 9.89 5.74 -3.76
C GLY A 184 8.85 4.63 -3.90
N ILE A 185 7.67 4.87 -3.35
CA ILE A 185 6.56 3.91 -3.31
C ILE A 185 5.21 4.63 -3.44
N ALA A 186 4.23 3.94 -4.01
CA ALA A 186 2.82 4.30 -3.91
C ALA A 186 2.01 3.16 -3.28
N VAL A 187 0.88 3.50 -2.68
CA VAL A 187 -0.13 2.57 -2.18
C VAL A 187 -1.48 2.94 -2.78
N LEU A 188 -2.18 1.96 -3.35
CA LEU A 188 -3.49 2.13 -3.96
C LEU A 188 -4.49 1.22 -3.24
N PHE A 189 -5.65 1.77 -2.89
CA PHE A 189 -6.75 1.03 -2.28
C PHE A 189 -7.95 0.98 -3.22
N LYS A 190 -8.58 -0.18 -3.30
CA LYS A 190 -9.84 -0.37 -4.01
C LYS A 190 -10.81 -1.16 -3.15
N GLN A 191 -12.04 -0.66 -3.06
CA GLN A 191 -13.10 -1.34 -2.34
C GLN A 191 -13.51 -2.62 -3.07
N ALA A 192 -13.57 -3.72 -2.33
CA ALA A 192 -14.12 -4.98 -2.78
C ALA A 192 -15.63 -4.99 -2.54
N HIS A 193 -16.41 -4.79 -3.60
CA HIS A 193 -17.86 -4.98 -3.56
C HIS A 193 -18.18 -6.47 -3.45
N GLY A 194 -19.08 -6.81 -2.52
CA GLY A 194 -19.67 -8.14 -2.38
C GLY A 194 -20.54 -8.53 -3.56
#